data_AF-A0A1Y3SR49-F1
#
_entry.id   AF-A0A1Y3SR49-F1
#
_cell.length_a   1.000
_cell.length_b   1.000
_cell.length_c   1.000
_cell.angle_alpha   90.00
_cell.angle_beta   90.00
_cell.angle_gamma   90.00
#
_symmetry.space_group_name_H-M   'P 1'
#
loop_
_entity.id
_entity.type
_entity.pdbx_description
1 polymer ?
#
loop_
_entity_poly.entity_id
_entity_poly.type
_entity_poly.pdbx_seq_one_letter_code
_entity_poly.pdbx_strand_id
1 'polypeptide(L)'
;MKQAHIWRNYYPKGAVDFFLAHHSEDNIMKDIERNRVFLCLDGSRNAVGTVTIKKNEISRLFVLPSYQGMGYGTEMLDFAEQAIFTQYSKIVLDASLPAKKIYQRRGYMDVEFNRIAVGNQEFLCYDVMEKRLQMEKGRIVIITGSPGTGKTTAASVIAKESSLSRSVHIHNDDFYHYLSKGAIPPYLPESNEQNKVVMEAVFSAAESFPHNGYDVIVDGIIGPWFIGPWQKAVEDGYEVHYIILRAEKEETLKRAVGRSKLDTDTNTELVEIMWKQFCNLGNYETKVLTTTELSLEETAERIKEGLEKKKYLLR
;
A
#
# COMPACT_ATOMS: atom_id res chain seq x y z
N MET A 1 8.86 28.38 31.25
CA MET A 1 7.60 28.97 30.72
C MET A 1 7.85 30.19 29.80
N LYS A 2 8.50 30.03 28.64
CA LYS A 2 8.56 31.09 27.59
C LYS A 2 7.31 31.12 26.68
N GLN A 3 6.45 30.12 26.79
CA GLN A 3 5.29 29.89 25.91
C GLN A 3 4.05 30.72 26.28
N ALA A 4 3.91 31.13 27.54
CA ALA A 4 2.78 31.92 28.03
C ALA A 4 2.62 33.25 27.27
N HIS A 5 3.72 33.85 26.81
CA HIS A 5 3.69 35.09 26.04
C HIS A 5 3.08 34.89 24.64
N ILE A 6 3.27 33.73 24.01
CA ILE A 6 2.72 33.44 22.69
C ILE A 6 1.23 33.14 22.80
N TRP A 7 0.81 32.35 23.78
CA TRP A 7 -0.60 31.99 23.95
C TRP A 7 -1.49 33.18 24.29
N ARG A 8 -0.98 34.21 25.00
CA ARG A 8 -1.73 35.45 25.29
C ARG A 8 -2.18 36.22 24.05
N ASN A 9 -1.58 35.98 22.88
CA ASN A 9 -2.01 36.59 21.62
C ASN A 9 -3.22 35.87 20.98
N TYR A 10 -3.51 34.64 21.42
CA TYR A 10 -4.53 33.76 20.80
C TYR A 10 -5.60 33.31 21.79
N TYR A 11 -5.32 33.36 23.09
CA TYR A 11 -6.16 32.81 24.14
C TYR A 11 -6.37 33.79 25.28
N PRO A 12 -7.58 33.81 25.87
CA PRO A 12 -7.84 34.62 27.06
C PRO A 12 -7.03 34.10 28.25
N LYS A 13 -6.92 34.92 29.30
CA LYS A 13 -6.06 34.62 30.45
C LYS A 13 -6.42 33.27 31.10
N GLY A 14 -7.71 32.98 31.28
CA GLY A 14 -8.14 31.70 31.87
C GLY A 14 -7.67 30.48 31.07
N ALA A 15 -7.64 30.58 29.74
CA ALA A 15 -7.17 29.50 28.88
C ALA A 15 -5.65 29.32 28.93
N VAL A 16 -4.90 30.43 29.01
CA VAL A 16 -3.44 30.38 29.22
C VAL A 16 -3.11 29.74 30.57
N ASP A 17 -3.83 30.11 31.63
CA ASP A 17 -3.64 29.56 32.98
C ASP A 17 -3.98 28.06 33.00
N PHE A 18 -5.05 27.64 32.31
CA PHE A 18 -5.39 26.23 32.12
C PHE A 18 -4.27 25.45 31.43
N PHE A 19 -3.70 25.97 30.34
CA PHE A 19 -2.58 25.32 29.66
C PHE A 19 -1.38 25.16 30.58
N LEU A 20 -1.02 26.19 31.36
CA LEU A 20 0.11 26.12 32.28
C LEU A 20 -0.12 25.10 33.40
N ALA A 21 -1.34 25.00 33.93
CA ALA A 21 -1.70 23.99 34.92
C ALA A 21 -1.69 22.56 34.34
N HIS A 22 -2.21 22.39 33.13
CA HIS A 22 -2.23 21.09 32.44
C HIS A 22 -0.81 20.62 32.10
N HIS A 23 0.07 21.53 31.69
CA HIS A 23 1.48 21.31 31.38
C HIS A 23 2.40 21.55 32.59
N SER A 24 1.93 21.20 33.80
CA SER A 24 2.72 21.34 35.03
C SER A 24 4.00 20.50 34.99
N GLU A 25 4.99 20.94 35.77
CA GLU A 25 6.27 20.23 35.92
C GLU A 25 6.06 18.77 36.33
N ASP A 26 5.15 18.50 37.28
CA ASP A 26 4.81 17.13 37.70
C ASP A 26 4.33 16.24 36.54
N ASN A 27 3.49 16.79 35.66
CA ASN A 27 3.00 16.03 34.51
C ASN A 27 4.10 15.82 33.46
N ILE A 28 4.97 16.81 33.25
CA ILE A 28 6.13 16.68 32.38
C ILE A 28 7.07 15.59 32.90
N MET A 29 7.39 15.59 34.20
CA MET A 29 8.25 14.60 34.84
C MET A 29 7.71 13.19 34.69
N LYS A 30 6.40 12.98 34.90
CA LYS A 30 5.75 11.67 34.69
C LYS A 30 5.88 11.16 33.25
N ASP A 31 5.83 12.04 32.25
CA ASP A 31 5.98 11.63 30.85
C ASP A 31 7.46 11.38 30.49
N ILE A 32 8.40 12.09 31.11
CA ILE A 32 9.85 11.81 30.99
C ILE A 32 10.16 10.43 31.57
N GLU A 33 9.70 10.11 32.78
CA GLU A 33 9.90 8.80 33.43
C GLU A 33 9.35 7.64 32.60
N ARG A 34 8.34 7.91 31.76
CA ARG A 34 7.71 6.94 30.86
C ARG A 34 8.32 6.92 29.46
N ASN A 35 9.43 7.62 29.24
CA ASN A 35 10.11 7.75 27.94
C ASN A 35 9.20 8.27 26.80
N ARG A 36 8.32 9.23 27.12
CA ARG A 36 7.36 9.80 26.16
C ARG A 36 7.79 11.14 25.58
N VAL A 37 8.76 11.79 26.22
CA VAL A 37 9.20 13.14 25.85
C VAL A 37 10.47 13.05 25.02
N PHE A 38 10.45 13.64 23.84
CA PHE A 38 11.55 13.66 22.90
C PHE A 38 12.04 15.09 22.71
N LEU A 39 13.36 15.26 22.65
CA LEU A 39 14.04 16.54 22.51
C LEU A 39 14.58 16.67 21.10
N CYS A 40 14.25 17.77 20.42
CA CYS A 40 14.86 18.13 19.16
C CYS A 40 16.11 18.97 19.45
N LEU A 41 17.23 18.62 18.80
CA LEU A 41 18.52 19.27 18.96
C LEU A 41 18.95 19.90 17.63
N ASP A 42 19.58 21.07 17.67
CA ASP A 42 20.25 21.63 16.48
C ASP A 42 21.59 20.90 16.20
N GLY A 43 22.25 21.26 15.10
CA GLY A 43 23.55 20.69 14.71
C GLY A 43 24.66 20.92 15.75
N SER A 44 24.50 21.87 16.65
CA SER A 44 25.41 22.17 17.77
C SER A 44 24.98 21.51 19.08
N ARG A 45 23.97 20.62 19.03
CA ARG A 45 23.38 19.89 20.17
C ARG A 45 22.65 20.76 21.19
N ASN A 46 22.21 21.95 20.81
CA ASN A 46 21.34 22.76 21.67
C ASN A 46 19.89 22.29 21.57
N ALA A 47 19.17 22.29 22.70
CA ALA A 47 17.74 22.00 22.73
C ALA A 47 16.93 23.08 22.01
N VAL A 48 16.25 22.72 20.92
CA VAL A 48 15.44 23.65 20.12
C VAL A 48 13.93 23.47 20.29
N GLY A 49 13.50 22.28 20.72
CA GLY A 49 12.09 21.97 20.87
C GLY A 49 11.84 20.62 21.54
N THR A 50 10.58 20.37 21.87
CA THR A 50 10.13 19.11 22.48
C THR A 50 8.87 18.61 21.79
N VAL A 51 8.68 17.30 21.77
CA VAL A 51 7.40 16.65 21.41
C VAL A 51 7.15 15.50 22.37
N THR A 52 5.89 15.31 22.77
CA THR A 52 5.47 14.18 23.62
C THR A 52 4.62 13.22 22.80
N ILE A 53 4.93 11.92 22.90
CA ILE A 53 4.19 10.84 22.24
C ILE A 53 3.59 9.92 23.30
N LYS A 54 2.26 9.80 23.29
CA LYS A 54 1.52 8.94 24.23
C LYS A 54 0.63 7.98 23.45
N LYS A 55 1.05 6.73 23.33
CA LYS A 55 0.41 5.75 22.42
C LYS A 55 0.38 6.33 21.00
N ASN A 56 -0.80 6.70 20.52
CA ASN A 56 -1.01 7.26 19.21
C ASN A 56 -1.35 8.77 19.22
N GLU A 57 -1.13 9.44 20.36
CA GLU A 57 -1.36 10.86 20.56
C GLU A 57 -0.05 11.65 20.44
N ILE A 58 -0.04 12.72 19.65
CA ILE A 58 1.02 13.72 19.66
C ILE A 58 0.55 14.89 20.52
N SER A 59 1.32 15.24 21.55
CA SER A 59 1.04 16.39 22.41
C SER A 59 2.31 17.16 22.76
N ARG A 60 2.15 18.34 23.35
CA ARG A 60 3.25 19.20 23.85
C ARG A 60 4.36 19.47 22.82
N LEU A 61 3.99 19.59 21.54
CA LEU A 61 4.93 19.98 20.50
C LEU A 61 5.24 21.47 20.62
N PHE A 62 6.51 21.79 20.82
CA PHE A 62 6.96 23.16 20.98
C PHE A 62 8.33 23.37 20.35
N VAL A 63 8.47 24.49 19.64
CA VAL A 63 9.74 25.00 19.11
C VAL A 63 10.03 26.34 19.79
N LEU A 64 11.25 26.50 20.28
CA LEU A 64 11.72 27.76 20.88
C LEU A 64 11.52 28.93 19.89
N PRO A 65 11.10 30.12 20.35
CA PRO A 65 10.73 31.22 19.45
C PRO A 65 11.83 31.62 18.45
N SER A 66 13.09 31.60 18.87
CA SER A 66 14.25 31.92 18.01
C SER A 66 14.53 30.87 16.92
N TYR A 67 13.90 29.70 17.00
CA TYR A 67 14.08 28.57 16.07
C TYR A 67 12.80 28.31 15.25
N GLN A 68 11.74 29.12 15.42
CA GLN A 68 10.52 28.99 14.64
C GLN A 68 10.76 29.40 13.18
N GLY A 69 10.04 28.74 12.26
CA GLY A 69 10.20 28.98 10.81
C GLY A 69 11.42 28.30 10.18
N MET A 70 12.27 27.62 10.97
CA MET A 70 13.49 26.94 10.48
C MET A 70 13.28 25.44 10.17
N GLY A 71 12.06 24.92 10.24
CA GLY A 71 11.75 23.52 9.91
C GLY A 71 11.70 22.54 11.09
N TYR A 72 12.22 22.90 12.28
CA TYR A 72 12.24 21.99 13.45
C TYR A 72 10.86 21.45 13.88
N GLY A 73 9.79 22.23 13.71
CA GLY A 73 8.44 21.75 13.97
C GLY A 73 7.99 20.64 13.02
N THR A 74 8.41 20.73 11.76
CA THR A 74 8.18 19.68 10.74
C THR A 74 8.98 18.43 11.09
N GLU A 75 10.26 18.59 11.43
CA GLU A 75 11.14 17.47 11.78
C GLU A 75 10.63 16.67 13.00
N MET A 76 10.20 17.36 14.06
CA MET A 76 9.58 16.71 15.21
C MET A 76 8.26 15.98 14.85
N LEU A 77 7.48 16.52 13.91
CA LEU A 77 6.28 15.85 13.43
C LEU A 77 6.61 14.64 12.56
N ASP A 78 7.62 14.71 11.70
CA ASP A 78 8.09 13.56 10.92
C ASP A 78 8.51 12.42 11.85
N PHE A 79 9.32 12.74 12.86
CA PHE A 79 9.73 11.79 13.90
C PHE A 79 8.53 11.19 14.64
N ALA A 80 7.61 12.03 15.13
CA ALA A 80 6.48 11.56 15.93
C ALA A 80 5.49 10.73 15.11
N GLU A 81 5.23 11.14 13.87
CA GLU A 81 4.39 10.40 12.94
C GLU A 81 4.98 9.02 12.63
N GLN A 82 6.27 8.97 12.30
CA GLN A 82 6.97 7.72 12.04
C GLN A 82 6.93 6.80 13.27
N ALA A 83 7.25 7.32 14.45
CA ALA A 83 7.25 6.56 15.69
C ALA A 83 5.87 5.96 16.00
N ILE A 84 4.80 6.73 15.84
CA ILE A 84 3.43 6.23 16.08
C ILE A 84 3.02 5.22 15.01
N PHE A 85 3.30 5.48 13.74
CA PHE A 85 2.91 4.59 12.63
C PHE A 85 3.60 3.22 12.65
N THR A 86 4.67 3.05 13.45
CA THR A 86 5.23 1.71 13.70
C THR A 86 4.28 0.77 14.44
N GLN A 87 3.34 1.31 15.23
CA GLN A 87 2.47 0.52 16.12
C GLN A 87 0.98 0.80 15.93
N TYR A 88 0.62 1.95 15.37
CA TYR A 88 -0.76 2.40 15.25
C TYR A 88 -1.05 2.86 13.82
N SER A 89 -2.25 2.63 13.32
CA SER A 89 -2.68 3.09 11.98
C SER A 89 -3.25 4.52 11.96
N LYS A 90 -3.34 5.16 13.13
CA LYS A 90 -4.02 6.44 13.32
C LYS A 90 -3.30 7.28 14.37
N ILE A 91 -3.03 8.53 14.05
CA ILE A 91 -2.50 9.55 14.96
C ILE A 91 -3.63 10.50 15.33
N VAL A 92 -3.67 10.91 16.60
CA VAL A 92 -4.58 11.93 17.13
C VAL A 92 -3.77 13.07 17.75
N LEU A 93 -4.23 14.30 17.62
CA LEU A 93 -3.68 15.44 18.35
C LEU A 93 -4.74 16.50 18.63
N ASP A 94 -4.49 17.30 19.67
CA ASP A 94 -5.25 18.51 19.97
C ASP A 94 -4.56 19.71 19.34
N ALA A 95 -5.20 20.31 18.34
CA ALA A 95 -4.66 21.45 17.63
C ALA A 95 -5.04 22.76 18.34
N SER A 96 -4.02 23.47 18.83
CA SER A 96 -4.18 24.89 19.16
C SER A 96 -4.45 25.71 17.89
N LEU A 97 -5.19 26.81 18.02
CA LEU A 97 -5.54 27.73 16.94
C LEU A 97 -4.33 28.12 16.05
N PRO A 98 -3.16 28.53 16.60
CA PRO A 98 -2.02 28.90 15.76
C PRO A 98 -1.36 27.70 15.06
N ALA A 99 -1.51 26.48 15.58
CA ALA A 99 -0.89 25.28 15.05
C ALA A 99 -1.77 24.53 14.04
N LYS A 100 -3.09 24.75 14.02
CA LYS A 100 -4.03 24.01 13.15
C LYS A 100 -3.57 23.91 11.69
N LYS A 101 -3.08 25.02 11.12
CA LYS A 101 -2.65 25.09 9.71
C LYS A 101 -1.42 24.23 9.40
N ILE A 102 -0.53 23.96 10.37
CA ILE A 102 0.60 23.04 10.12
C ILE A 102 0.10 21.59 10.01
N TYR A 103 -0.85 21.19 10.84
CA TYR A 103 -1.42 19.83 10.81
C TYR A 103 -2.26 19.59 9.56
N GLN A 104 -3.11 20.54 9.17
CA GLN A 104 -3.91 20.42 7.93
C GLN A 104 -3.04 20.22 6.69
N ARG A 105 -1.92 20.95 6.57
CA ARG A 105 -0.96 20.79 5.46
C ARG A 105 -0.28 19.41 5.43
N ARG A 106 -0.30 18.68 6.55
CA ARG A 106 0.29 17.34 6.69
C ARG A 106 -0.75 16.22 6.55
N GLY A 107 -1.99 16.55 6.19
CA GLY A 107 -3.06 15.58 5.96
C GLY A 107 -3.84 15.19 7.22
N TYR A 108 -3.74 15.97 8.30
CA TYR A 108 -4.66 15.79 9.44
C TYR A 108 -6.03 16.41 9.12
N MET A 109 -7.08 15.71 9.50
CA MET A 109 -8.48 16.11 9.32
C MET A 109 -9.09 16.47 10.66
N ASP A 110 -9.95 17.49 10.69
CA ASP A 110 -10.77 17.85 11.85
C ASP A 110 -11.81 16.74 12.11
N VAL A 111 -11.86 16.20 13.33
CA VAL A 111 -12.83 15.15 13.70
C VAL A 111 -13.78 15.56 14.82
N GLU A 112 -13.34 16.44 15.70
CA GLU A 112 -14.12 16.92 16.83
C GLU A 112 -13.66 18.33 17.20
N PHE A 113 -14.58 19.12 17.74
CA PHE A 113 -14.30 20.46 18.23
C PHE A 113 -14.74 20.57 19.69
N ASN A 114 -13.79 20.88 20.56
CA ASN A 114 -13.98 20.89 22.00
C ASN A 114 -13.93 22.30 22.58
N ARG A 115 -14.72 22.52 23.64
CA ARG A 115 -14.74 23.75 24.42
C ARG A 115 -14.70 23.46 25.91
N ILE A 116 -13.76 24.08 26.62
CA ILE A 116 -13.62 23.97 28.07
C ILE A 116 -13.86 25.36 28.67
N ALA A 117 -14.78 25.47 29.63
CA ALA A 117 -14.98 26.71 30.38
C ALA A 117 -13.79 26.95 31.32
N VAL A 118 -13.18 28.15 31.26
CA VAL A 118 -11.96 28.49 32.01
C VAL A 118 -12.16 29.67 32.98
N GLY A 119 -13.42 29.90 33.38
CA GLY A 119 -13.83 30.97 34.29
C GLY A 119 -14.20 32.28 33.56
N ASN A 120 -14.89 33.20 34.24
CA ASN A 120 -15.26 34.53 33.73
C ASN A 120 -15.93 34.55 32.34
N GLN A 121 -16.77 33.55 32.02
CA GLN A 121 -17.40 33.37 30.69
C GLN A 121 -16.40 33.17 29.52
N GLU A 122 -15.14 32.83 29.83
CA GLU A 122 -14.11 32.51 28.84
C GLU A 122 -14.06 31.01 28.56
N PHE A 123 -13.68 30.66 27.32
CA PHE A 123 -13.56 29.27 26.88
C PHE A 123 -12.21 29.02 26.23
N LEU A 124 -11.64 27.85 26.50
CA LEU A 124 -10.57 27.26 25.71
C LEU A 124 -11.20 26.41 24.61
N CYS A 125 -11.00 26.80 23.36
CA CYS A 125 -11.43 26.07 22.17
C CYS A 125 -10.23 25.39 21.51
N TYR A 126 -10.39 24.13 21.11
CA TYR A 126 -9.41 23.39 20.34
C TYR A 126 -10.09 22.34 19.47
N ASP A 127 -9.45 22.02 18.35
CA ASP A 127 -9.89 20.96 17.46
C ASP A 127 -9.12 19.68 17.77
N VAL A 128 -9.81 18.55 17.80
CA VAL A 128 -9.18 17.23 17.73
C VAL A 128 -8.98 16.92 16.25
N MET A 129 -7.74 16.62 15.89
CA MET A 129 -7.37 16.29 14.52
C MET A 129 -6.80 14.88 14.43
N GLU A 130 -7.10 14.19 13.33
CA GLU A 130 -6.62 12.84 13.08
C GLU A 130 -5.88 12.73 11.75
N LYS A 131 -4.79 11.95 11.73
CA LYS A 131 -4.12 11.49 10.51
C LYS A 131 -4.09 9.98 10.51
N ARG A 132 -4.62 9.36 9.46
CA ARG A 132 -4.49 7.92 9.25
C ARG A 132 -3.27 7.63 8.40
N LEU A 133 -2.65 6.48 8.63
CA LEU A 133 -1.61 5.97 7.75
C LEU A 133 -2.23 5.85 6.35
N GLN A 134 -1.78 6.69 5.41
CA GLN A 134 -2.07 6.45 4.01
C GLN A 134 -1.25 5.24 3.61
N MET A 135 -1.90 4.08 3.56
CA MET A 135 -1.30 2.94 2.86
C MET A 135 -1.17 3.36 1.40
N GLU A 136 0.01 3.17 0.81
CA GLU A 136 0.13 3.25 -0.65
C GLU A 136 -0.95 2.36 -1.24
N LYS A 137 -1.73 2.88 -2.20
CA LYS A 137 -2.69 2.04 -2.91
C LYS A 137 -1.90 0.87 -3.50
N GLY A 138 -2.34 -0.34 -3.20
CA GLY A 138 -1.77 -1.52 -3.80
C GLY A 138 -1.95 -1.51 -5.32
N ARG A 139 -1.31 -2.45 -5.98
CA ARG A 139 -1.45 -2.66 -7.42
C ARG A 139 -1.78 -4.11 -7.70
N ILE A 140 -2.28 -4.38 -8.89
CA ILE A 140 -2.54 -5.71 -9.41
C ILE A 140 -1.55 -5.97 -10.54
N VAL A 141 -0.83 -7.09 -10.49
CA VAL A 141 0.08 -7.55 -11.53
C VAL A 141 -0.38 -8.92 -12.01
N ILE A 142 -0.88 -8.98 -13.23
CA ILE A 142 -1.30 -10.22 -13.87
C ILE A 142 -0.15 -10.75 -14.70
N ILE A 143 0.33 -11.95 -14.36
CA ILE A 143 1.37 -12.66 -15.13
C ILE A 143 0.72 -13.86 -15.81
N THR A 144 0.57 -13.76 -17.12
CA THR A 144 -0.13 -14.72 -17.97
C THR A 144 0.75 -15.25 -19.10
N GLY A 145 0.22 -16.15 -19.93
CA GLY A 145 0.92 -16.80 -21.04
C GLY A 145 0.66 -18.31 -21.11
N SER A 146 1.18 -18.95 -22.15
CA SER A 146 1.05 -20.39 -22.38
C SER A 146 1.61 -21.22 -21.21
N PRO A 147 1.10 -22.43 -20.91
CA PRO A 147 1.75 -23.33 -19.95
C PRO A 147 3.22 -23.56 -20.32
N GLY A 148 4.14 -23.57 -19.33
CA GLY A 148 5.57 -23.76 -19.58
C GLY A 148 6.39 -22.47 -19.78
N THR A 149 5.77 -21.29 -19.90
CA THR A 149 6.48 -20.01 -20.05
C THR A 149 7.10 -19.44 -18.75
N GLY A 150 6.98 -20.16 -17.63
CA GLY A 150 7.60 -19.75 -16.36
C GLY A 150 6.77 -18.81 -15.48
N LYS A 151 5.47 -18.61 -15.77
CA LYS A 151 4.55 -17.72 -15.02
C LYS A 151 4.65 -17.86 -13.50
N THR A 152 4.45 -19.07 -12.99
CA THR A 152 4.45 -19.35 -11.54
C THR A 152 5.75 -19.04 -10.86
N THR A 153 6.86 -19.34 -11.53
CA THR A 153 8.18 -19.06 -10.98
C THR A 153 8.42 -17.55 -10.93
N ALA A 154 8.15 -16.85 -12.03
CA ALA A 154 8.26 -15.39 -12.08
C ALA A 154 7.34 -14.72 -11.04
N ALA A 155 6.06 -15.11 -10.99
CA ALA A 155 5.10 -14.59 -10.02
C ALA A 155 5.52 -14.81 -8.56
N SER A 156 6.07 -15.98 -8.24
CA SER A 156 6.57 -16.25 -6.89
C SER A 156 7.74 -15.34 -6.52
N VAL A 157 8.69 -15.12 -7.44
CA VAL A 157 9.82 -14.20 -7.23
C VAL A 157 9.32 -12.76 -7.08
N ILE A 158 8.44 -12.30 -7.97
CA ILE A 158 7.90 -10.93 -7.92
C ILE A 158 7.10 -10.69 -6.64
N ALA A 159 6.31 -11.67 -6.17
CA ALA A 159 5.57 -11.54 -4.93
C ALA A 159 6.51 -11.43 -3.72
N LYS A 160 7.54 -12.30 -3.64
CA LYS A 160 8.49 -12.31 -2.52
C LYS A 160 9.39 -11.08 -2.49
N GLU A 161 9.72 -10.55 -3.65
CA GLU A 161 10.64 -9.43 -3.82
C GLU A 161 9.91 -8.13 -4.21
N SER A 162 8.63 -8.03 -3.84
CA SER A 162 7.82 -6.84 -4.06
C SER A 162 8.44 -5.62 -3.37
N SER A 163 8.33 -4.46 -4.02
CA SER A 163 8.72 -3.16 -3.48
C SER A 163 7.71 -2.61 -2.46
N LEU A 164 6.49 -3.15 -2.39
CA LEU A 164 5.47 -2.74 -1.44
C LEU A 164 5.63 -3.48 -0.11
N SER A 165 5.10 -2.90 0.97
CA SER A 165 5.20 -3.46 2.32
C SER A 165 4.53 -4.84 2.50
N ARG A 166 3.58 -5.18 1.61
CA ARG A 166 2.81 -6.44 1.64
C ARG A 166 2.54 -6.90 0.22
N SER A 167 2.53 -8.20 0.02
CA SER A 167 2.22 -8.82 -1.27
C SER A 167 1.38 -10.08 -1.08
N VAL A 168 0.68 -10.47 -2.14
CA VAL A 168 -0.05 -11.74 -2.22
C VAL A 168 0.20 -12.39 -3.58
N HIS A 169 0.44 -13.70 -3.58
CA HIS A 169 0.53 -14.50 -4.81
C HIS A 169 -0.75 -15.31 -4.95
N ILE A 170 -1.59 -14.96 -5.92
CA ILE A 170 -2.83 -15.66 -6.25
C ILE A 170 -2.51 -16.63 -7.39
N HIS A 171 -2.48 -17.92 -7.07
CA HIS A 171 -2.33 -18.99 -8.06
C HIS A 171 -3.71 -19.39 -8.59
N ASN A 172 -4.03 -18.95 -9.81
CA ASN A 172 -5.33 -19.13 -10.46
C ASN A 172 -5.74 -20.61 -10.58
N ASP A 173 -4.80 -21.51 -10.84
CA ASP A 173 -5.08 -22.94 -11.00
C ASP A 173 -5.71 -23.53 -9.71
N ASP A 174 -5.43 -22.97 -8.52
CA ASP A 174 -5.99 -23.46 -7.26
C ASP A 174 -7.52 -23.28 -7.19
N PHE A 175 -8.07 -22.26 -7.86
CA PHE A 175 -9.51 -22.03 -7.88
C PHE A 175 -10.27 -23.13 -8.63
N TYR A 176 -9.65 -23.73 -9.64
CA TYR A 176 -10.20 -24.90 -10.32
C TYR A 176 -10.20 -26.14 -9.43
N HIS A 177 -9.24 -26.26 -8.51
CA HIS A 177 -9.18 -27.37 -7.54
C HIS A 177 -10.22 -27.25 -6.41
N TYR A 178 -10.83 -26.08 -6.21
CA TYR A 178 -11.94 -25.92 -5.27
C TYR A 178 -13.28 -26.47 -5.81
N LEU A 179 -13.39 -26.68 -7.12
CA LEU A 179 -14.58 -27.27 -7.72
C LEU A 179 -14.70 -28.75 -7.31
N SER A 180 -15.75 -29.08 -6.58
CA SER A 180 -15.94 -30.43 -6.02
C SER A 180 -16.82 -31.33 -6.90
N LYS A 181 -18.07 -30.92 -7.17
CA LYS A 181 -19.04 -31.72 -7.93
C LYS A 181 -19.33 -31.08 -9.28
N GLY A 182 -19.20 -31.88 -10.35
CA GLY A 182 -19.46 -31.42 -11.72
C GLY A 182 -18.32 -30.59 -12.33
N ALA A 183 -17.11 -30.69 -11.78
CA ALA A 183 -15.94 -30.01 -12.32
C ALA A 183 -15.61 -30.53 -13.73
N ILE A 184 -15.53 -29.60 -14.69
CA ILE A 184 -15.13 -29.87 -16.06
C ILE A 184 -13.67 -29.41 -16.23
N PRO A 185 -12.77 -30.20 -16.81
CA PRO A 185 -11.42 -29.74 -17.12
C PRO A 185 -11.42 -28.42 -17.92
N PRO A 186 -10.64 -27.40 -17.53
CA PRO A 186 -10.79 -26.02 -18.00
C PRO A 186 -10.39 -25.79 -19.46
N TYR A 187 -9.76 -26.78 -20.09
CA TYR A 187 -9.37 -26.74 -21.50
C TYR A 187 -10.45 -27.28 -22.44
N LEU A 188 -11.50 -27.90 -21.91
CA LEU A 188 -12.60 -28.45 -22.72
C LEU A 188 -13.58 -27.34 -23.13
N PRO A 189 -14.17 -27.38 -24.34
CA PRO A 189 -15.14 -26.39 -24.80
C PRO A 189 -16.35 -26.20 -23.86
N GLU A 190 -16.80 -27.30 -23.22
CA GLU A 190 -17.94 -27.32 -22.30
C GLU A 190 -17.64 -26.57 -20.98
N SER A 191 -16.36 -26.34 -20.68
CA SER A 191 -15.95 -25.62 -19.46
C SER A 191 -16.12 -24.10 -19.56
N ASN A 192 -16.55 -23.55 -20.70
CA ASN A 192 -16.62 -22.09 -20.93
C ASN A 192 -17.40 -21.33 -19.84
N GLU A 193 -18.60 -21.78 -19.46
CA GLU A 193 -19.38 -21.13 -18.40
C GLU A 193 -18.73 -21.33 -17.02
N GLN A 194 -18.15 -22.50 -16.75
CA GLN A 194 -17.40 -22.75 -15.53
C GLN A 194 -16.17 -21.83 -15.41
N ASN A 195 -15.42 -21.66 -16.51
CA ASN A 195 -14.23 -20.82 -16.58
C ASN A 195 -14.59 -19.36 -16.29
N LYS A 196 -15.73 -18.86 -16.79
CA LYS A 196 -16.21 -17.51 -16.45
C LYS A 196 -16.43 -17.36 -14.95
N VAL A 197 -17.11 -18.32 -14.31
CA VAL A 197 -17.37 -18.31 -12.85
C VAL A 197 -16.07 -18.36 -12.05
N VAL A 198 -15.12 -19.22 -12.44
CA VAL A 198 -13.81 -19.31 -11.78
C VAL A 198 -13.01 -18.01 -11.94
N MET A 199 -12.98 -17.44 -13.14
CA MET A 199 -12.28 -16.18 -13.40
C MET A 199 -12.90 -14.99 -12.64
N GLU A 200 -14.22 -14.97 -12.48
CA GLU A 200 -14.91 -13.99 -11.64
C GLU A 200 -14.47 -14.12 -10.17
N ALA A 201 -14.43 -15.34 -9.63
CA ALA A 201 -13.96 -15.57 -8.26
C ALA A 201 -12.50 -15.15 -8.05
N VAL A 202 -11.63 -15.41 -9.03
CA VAL A 202 -10.21 -14.99 -9.01
C VAL A 202 -10.10 -13.47 -9.01
N PHE A 203 -10.87 -12.80 -9.88
CA PHE A 203 -10.91 -11.34 -9.93
C PHE A 203 -11.40 -10.74 -8.60
N SER A 204 -12.52 -11.23 -8.05
CA SER A 204 -13.06 -10.73 -6.77
C SER A 204 -12.08 -10.94 -5.61
N ALA A 205 -11.36 -12.06 -5.58
CA ALA A 205 -10.31 -12.28 -4.60
C ALA A 205 -9.18 -11.26 -4.79
N ALA A 206 -8.68 -11.10 -6.02
CA ALA A 206 -7.58 -10.19 -6.33
C ALA A 206 -7.90 -8.72 -6.03
N GLU A 207 -9.10 -8.24 -6.33
CA GLU A 207 -9.52 -6.83 -6.13
C GLU A 207 -9.63 -6.44 -4.65
N SER A 208 -9.82 -7.40 -3.75
CA SER A 208 -9.98 -7.12 -2.31
C SER A 208 -8.70 -6.61 -1.61
N PHE A 209 -7.53 -6.97 -2.14
CA PHE A 209 -6.22 -6.74 -1.53
C PHE A 209 -5.63 -5.33 -1.77
N PRO A 210 -5.67 -4.73 -2.98
CA PRO A 210 -5.03 -3.45 -3.28
C PRO A 210 -5.57 -2.29 -2.44
N HIS A 211 -6.86 -2.34 -2.09
CA HIS A 211 -7.50 -1.41 -1.15
C HIS A 211 -6.75 -1.32 0.21
N ASN A 212 -6.08 -2.40 0.59
CA ASN A 212 -5.32 -2.55 1.83
C ASN A 212 -3.80 -2.51 1.59
N GLY A 213 -3.36 -1.94 0.47
CA GLY A 213 -1.95 -1.68 0.16
C GLY A 213 -1.10 -2.90 -0.18
N TYR A 214 -1.70 -3.98 -0.66
CA TYR A 214 -0.98 -5.18 -1.12
C TYR A 214 -0.56 -5.07 -2.60
N ASP A 215 0.63 -5.57 -2.94
CA ASP A 215 1.02 -5.92 -4.30
C ASP A 215 0.43 -7.29 -4.66
N VAL A 216 -0.56 -7.31 -5.53
CA VAL A 216 -1.33 -8.53 -5.87
C VAL A 216 -0.77 -9.14 -7.12
N ILE A 217 -0.12 -10.29 -7.01
CA ILE A 217 0.48 -11.01 -8.14
C ILE A 217 -0.43 -12.17 -8.52
N VAL A 218 -1.14 -12.04 -9.63
CA VAL A 218 -2.05 -13.07 -10.16
C VAL A 218 -1.29 -13.90 -11.19
N ASP A 219 -1.13 -15.19 -10.92
CA ASP A 219 -0.48 -16.17 -11.77
C ASP A 219 -1.51 -17.13 -12.35
N GLY A 220 -1.67 -17.12 -13.67
CA GLY A 220 -2.65 -17.97 -14.33
C GLY A 220 -2.74 -17.76 -15.83
N ILE A 221 -3.55 -18.57 -16.49
CA ILE A 221 -3.90 -18.37 -17.90
C ILE A 221 -5.09 -17.42 -17.97
N ILE A 222 -4.79 -16.12 -18.06
CA ILE A 222 -5.76 -15.03 -18.24
C ILE A 222 -5.49 -14.39 -19.60
N GLY A 223 -6.20 -14.85 -20.63
CA GLY A 223 -6.09 -14.30 -21.98
C GLY A 223 -6.90 -13.00 -22.14
N PRO A 224 -6.73 -12.29 -23.28
CA PRO A 224 -7.51 -11.08 -23.58
C PRO A 224 -9.03 -11.26 -23.47
N TRP A 225 -9.54 -12.47 -23.69
CA TRP A 225 -10.96 -12.80 -23.58
C TRP A 225 -11.52 -12.80 -22.14
N PHE A 226 -10.67 -12.74 -21.12
CA PHE A 226 -11.06 -12.59 -19.71
C PHE A 226 -10.59 -11.26 -19.10
N ILE A 227 -10.17 -10.29 -19.93
CA ILE A 227 -9.54 -9.06 -19.43
C ILE A 227 -10.55 -8.01 -18.91
N GLY A 228 -11.83 -8.12 -19.27
CA GLY A 228 -12.86 -7.12 -19.00
C GLY A 228 -12.98 -6.67 -17.53
N PRO A 229 -13.07 -7.58 -16.54
CA PRO A 229 -13.12 -7.20 -15.13
C PRO A 229 -11.89 -6.38 -14.67
N TRP A 230 -10.71 -6.72 -15.20
CA TRP A 230 -9.47 -6.02 -14.88
C TRP A 230 -9.41 -4.62 -15.50
N GLN A 231 -10.01 -4.41 -16.67
CA GLN A 231 -10.16 -3.07 -17.25
C GLN A 231 -11.09 -2.20 -16.40
N LYS A 232 -12.18 -2.78 -15.88
CA LYS A 232 -13.06 -2.08 -14.95
C LYS A 232 -12.32 -1.66 -13.66
N ALA A 233 -11.45 -2.51 -13.12
CA ALA A 233 -10.61 -2.13 -11.98
C ALA A 233 -9.70 -0.92 -12.32
N VAL A 234 -9.20 -0.80 -13.55
CA VAL A 234 -8.46 0.41 -13.99
C VAL A 234 -9.37 1.64 -13.97
N GLU A 235 -10.61 1.53 -14.48
CA GLU A 235 -11.61 2.61 -14.44
C GLU A 235 -11.95 3.04 -13.01
N ASP A 236 -12.00 2.08 -12.07
CA ASP A 236 -12.20 2.31 -10.64
C ASP A 236 -10.94 2.88 -9.92
N GLY A 237 -9.85 3.09 -10.67
CA GLY A 237 -8.65 3.78 -10.21
C GLY A 237 -7.59 2.87 -9.59
N TYR A 238 -7.61 1.57 -9.88
CA TYR A 238 -6.52 0.64 -9.55
C TYR A 238 -5.38 0.72 -10.56
N GLU A 239 -4.15 0.61 -10.05
CA GLU A 239 -3.00 0.34 -10.90
C GLU A 239 -2.97 -1.15 -11.27
N VAL A 240 -3.28 -1.48 -12.52
CA VAL A 240 -3.27 -2.86 -13.03
C VAL A 240 -2.20 -3.00 -14.10
N HIS A 241 -1.30 -3.97 -13.95
CA HIS A 241 -0.31 -4.37 -14.94
C HIS A 241 -0.71 -5.71 -15.53
N TYR A 242 -0.65 -5.82 -16.86
CA TYR A 242 -0.91 -7.04 -17.60
C TYR A 242 0.37 -7.44 -18.33
N ILE A 243 0.92 -8.61 -17.98
CA ILE A 243 2.20 -9.11 -18.48
C ILE A 243 1.98 -10.47 -19.11
N ILE A 244 2.30 -10.60 -20.39
CA ILE A 244 2.18 -11.86 -21.12
C ILE A 244 3.58 -12.44 -21.34
N LEU A 245 3.90 -13.56 -20.68
CA LEU A 245 5.13 -14.29 -20.94
C LEU A 245 4.97 -15.15 -22.19
N ARG A 246 5.88 -14.96 -23.15
CA ARG A 246 5.93 -15.74 -24.39
C ARG A 246 7.29 -16.41 -24.53
N ALA A 247 7.31 -17.67 -24.90
CA ALA A 247 8.51 -18.41 -25.27
C ALA A 247 8.27 -19.13 -26.61
N GLU A 248 9.33 -19.58 -27.25
CA GLU A 248 9.22 -20.43 -28.44
C GLU A 248 8.46 -21.72 -28.14
N LYS A 249 7.81 -22.28 -29.17
CA LYS A 249 6.91 -23.44 -29.02
C LYS A 249 7.69 -24.65 -28.48
N GLU A 250 8.85 -24.91 -29.05
CA GLU A 250 9.72 -26.04 -28.68
C GLU A 250 10.12 -25.96 -27.20
N GLU A 251 10.51 -24.77 -26.73
CA GLU A 251 10.91 -24.55 -25.34
C GLU A 251 9.72 -24.68 -24.38
N THR A 252 8.56 -24.15 -24.78
CA THR A 252 7.32 -24.24 -24.02
C THR A 252 6.89 -25.70 -23.84
N LEU A 253 6.97 -26.51 -24.89
CA LEU A 253 6.67 -27.95 -24.86
C LEU A 253 7.64 -28.72 -23.97
N LYS A 254 8.96 -28.49 -24.10
CA LYS A 254 9.98 -29.13 -23.23
C LYS A 254 9.68 -28.90 -21.75
N ARG A 255 9.37 -27.65 -21.37
CA ARG A 255 9.08 -27.27 -19.99
C ARG A 255 7.73 -27.80 -19.48
N ALA A 256 6.74 -27.93 -20.36
CA ALA A 256 5.41 -28.42 -20.00
C ALA A 256 5.37 -29.94 -19.83
N VAL A 257 6.06 -30.71 -20.69
CA VAL A 257 6.13 -32.17 -20.63
C VAL A 257 6.85 -32.65 -19.35
N GLY A 258 7.78 -31.86 -18.81
CA GLY A 258 8.41 -32.13 -17.52
C GLY A 258 7.49 -31.97 -16.29
N ARG A 259 6.25 -31.49 -16.46
CA ARG A 259 5.30 -31.31 -15.36
C ARG A 259 4.33 -32.48 -15.28
N SER A 260 4.30 -33.16 -14.13
CA SER A 260 3.43 -34.30 -13.81
C SER A 260 1.95 -33.95 -13.57
N LYS A 261 1.45 -32.80 -14.05
CA LYS A 261 0.07 -32.31 -13.78
C LYS A 261 -0.99 -33.04 -14.61
N LEU A 262 -0.67 -33.45 -15.83
CA LEU A 262 -1.54 -34.21 -16.76
C LEU A 262 -0.69 -35.27 -17.47
N ASP A 263 -1.34 -36.20 -18.19
CA ASP A 263 -0.61 -37.09 -19.10
C ASP A 263 0.07 -36.29 -20.23
N THR A 264 1.10 -36.89 -20.81
CA THR A 264 1.99 -36.22 -21.78
C THR A 264 1.24 -35.74 -23.03
N ASP A 265 0.24 -36.48 -23.50
CA ASP A 265 -0.49 -36.17 -24.72
C ASP A 265 -1.43 -34.98 -24.49
N THR A 266 -2.21 -35.01 -23.39
CA THR A 266 -3.09 -33.90 -23.00
C THR A 266 -2.29 -32.61 -22.73
N ASN A 267 -1.13 -32.70 -22.07
CA ASN A 267 -0.25 -31.55 -21.84
C ASN A 267 0.25 -30.95 -23.16
N THR A 268 0.63 -31.80 -24.11
CA THR A 268 1.14 -31.37 -25.41
C THR A 268 0.05 -30.64 -26.19
N GLU A 269 -1.14 -31.23 -26.32
CA GLU A 269 -2.27 -30.63 -27.03
C GLU A 269 -2.68 -29.28 -26.41
N LEU A 270 -2.76 -29.21 -25.08
CA LEU A 270 -3.11 -27.99 -24.37
C LEU A 270 -2.08 -26.87 -24.62
N VAL A 271 -0.78 -27.20 -24.60
CA VAL A 271 0.27 -26.24 -24.95
C VAL A 271 0.13 -25.78 -26.39
N GLU A 272 -0.17 -26.66 -27.34
CA GLU A 272 -0.33 -26.26 -28.74
C GLU A 272 -1.49 -25.29 -28.94
N ILE A 273 -2.65 -25.58 -28.34
CA ILE A 273 -3.84 -24.74 -28.42
C ILE A 273 -3.57 -23.38 -27.78
N MET A 274 -3.06 -23.38 -26.54
CA MET A 274 -2.80 -22.16 -25.79
C MET A 274 -1.68 -21.33 -26.43
N TRP A 275 -0.60 -21.96 -26.91
CA TRP A 275 0.49 -21.25 -27.56
C TRP A 275 -0.02 -20.49 -28.80
N LYS A 276 -0.86 -21.12 -29.64
CA LYS A 276 -1.50 -20.45 -30.78
C LYS A 276 -2.33 -19.23 -30.36
N GLN A 277 -3.11 -19.35 -29.29
CA GLN A 277 -3.91 -18.24 -28.77
C GLN A 277 -3.05 -17.08 -28.22
N PHE A 278 -1.86 -17.37 -27.71
CA PHE A 278 -0.91 -16.37 -27.21
C PHE A 278 0.09 -15.86 -28.26
N CYS A 279 0.03 -16.30 -29.52
CA CYS A 279 0.93 -15.86 -30.59
C CYS A 279 0.55 -14.52 -31.22
N ASN A 280 -0.74 -14.20 -31.29
CA ASN A 280 -1.23 -12.96 -31.86
C ASN A 280 -2.29 -12.34 -30.95
N LEU A 281 -1.86 -11.34 -30.19
CA LEU A 281 -2.65 -10.71 -29.13
C LEU A 281 -3.09 -9.29 -29.50
N GLY A 282 -2.90 -8.89 -30.77
CA GLY A 282 -3.27 -7.57 -31.28
C GLY A 282 -2.68 -6.43 -30.43
N ASN A 283 -3.53 -5.61 -29.84
CA ASN A 283 -3.10 -4.45 -29.03
C ASN A 283 -2.28 -4.84 -27.80
N TYR A 284 -2.40 -6.08 -27.32
CA TYR A 284 -1.65 -6.58 -26.17
C TYR A 284 -0.24 -7.09 -26.51
N GLU A 285 0.20 -7.05 -27.77
CA GLU A 285 1.59 -7.35 -28.14
C GLU A 285 2.60 -6.45 -27.41
N THR A 286 2.19 -5.21 -27.10
CA THR A 286 2.99 -4.26 -26.30
C THR A 286 3.22 -4.71 -24.84
N LYS A 287 2.44 -5.69 -24.38
CA LYS A 287 2.46 -6.27 -23.03
C LYS A 287 3.22 -7.59 -22.96
N VAL A 288 3.78 -8.05 -24.07
CA VAL A 288 4.52 -9.30 -24.15
C VAL A 288 5.95 -9.12 -23.63
N LEU A 289 6.40 -10.08 -22.83
CA LEU A 289 7.80 -10.31 -22.48
C LEU A 289 8.23 -11.66 -23.07
N THR A 290 9.15 -11.61 -24.04
CA THR A 290 9.76 -12.82 -24.60
C THR A 290 10.79 -13.38 -23.61
N THR A 291 10.67 -14.67 -23.31
CA THR A 291 11.43 -15.38 -22.24
C THR A 291 12.29 -16.53 -22.77
N THR A 292 12.32 -16.75 -24.09
CA THR A 292 13.03 -17.90 -24.72
C THR A 292 14.50 -17.98 -24.29
N GLU A 293 15.21 -16.85 -24.32
CA GLU A 293 16.64 -16.77 -24.02
C GLU A 293 16.92 -16.24 -22.61
N LEU A 294 15.89 -15.99 -21.81
CA LEU A 294 16.04 -15.45 -20.47
C LEU A 294 16.04 -16.57 -19.44
N SER A 295 16.96 -16.48 -18.49
CA SER A 295 16.85 -17.19 -17.21
C SER A 295 15.63 -16.72 -16.42
N LEU A 296 15.31 -17.43 -15.35
CA LEU A 296 14.19 -17.09 -14.46
C LEU A 296 14.46 -15.78 -13.72
N GLU A 297 15.70 -15.59 -13.29
CA GLU A 297 16.20 -14.41 -12.59
C GLU A 297 16.13 -13.19 -13.51
N GLU A 298 16.64 -13.30 -14.74
CA GLU A 298 16.57 -12.23 -15.75
C GLU A 298 15.12 -11.91 -16.12
N THR A 299 14.25 -12.92 -16.22
CA THR A 299 12.82 -12.72 -16.46
C THR A 299 12.18 -11.90 -15.34
N ALA A 300 12.45 -12.25 -14.08
CA ALA A 300 11.94 -11.50 -12.93
C ALA A 300 12.48 -10.07 -12.89
N GLU A 301 13.77 -9.86 -13.14
CA GLU A 301 14.38 -8.53 -13.20
C GLU A 301 13.73 -7.65 -14.29
N ARG A 302 13.55 -8.20 -15.51
CA ARG A 302 12.85 -7.49 -16.60
C ARG A 302 11.40 -7.15 -16.27
N ILE A 303 10.70 -8.02 -15.55
CA ILE A 303 9.35 -7.73 -15.05
C ILE A 303 9.41 -6.55 -14.08
N LYS A 304 10.30 -6.56 -13.08
CA LYS A 304 10.43 -5.48 -12.10
C LYS A 304 10.74 -4.15 -12.76
N GLU A 305 11.73 -4.10 -13.64
CA GLU A 305 12.06 -2.88 -14.38
C GLU A 305 10.86 -2.36 -15.18
N GLY A 306 10.11 -3.27 -15.81
CA GLY A 306 8.92 -2.89 -16.58
C GLY A 306 7.76 -2.40 -15.70
N LEU A 307 7.62 -2.93 -14.47
CA LEU A 307 6.67 -2.44 -13.48
C LEU A 307 7.04 -1.02 -13.03
N GLU A 308 8.31 -0.77 -12.69
CA GLU A 308 8.81 0.57 -12.32
C GLU A 308 8.61 1.60 -13.44
N LYS A 309 8.91 1.21 -14.67
CA LYS A 309 8.71 2.04 -15.88
C LYS A 309 7.26 2.09 -16.33
N LYS A 310 6.33 1.41 -15.64
CA LYS A 310 4.90 1.33 -15.97
C LYS A 310 4.62 0.86 -17.41
N LYS A 311 5.52 0.04 -17.98
CA LYS A 311 5.43 -0.53 -19.33
C LYS A 311 4.18 -1.39 -19.50
N TYR A 312 3.85 -2.14 -18.46
CA TYR A 312 2.80 -3.16 -18.49
C TYR A 312 1.42 -2.67 -18.05
N LEU A 313 1.24 -1.37 -17.80
CA LEU A 313 -0.06 -0.82 -17.41
C LEU A 313 -1.16 -1.23 -18.40
N LEU A 314 -2.22 -1.81 -17.88
CA LEU A 314 -3.46 -2.04 -18.62
C LEU A 314 -4.14 -0.68 -18.84
N ARG A 315 -4.51 -0.40 -20.08
CA ARG A 315 -5.14 0.85 -20.54
C ARG A 315 -6.25 0.54 -21.51
#